data_AF-A0A6I3SM59-F1
#
_entry.id   AF-A0A6I3SM59-F1
#
_cell.length_a   1.000
_cell.length_b   1.000
_cell.length_c   1.000
_cell.angle_alpha   90.00
_cell.angle_beta   90.00
_cell.angle_gamma   90.00
#
_symmetry.space_group_name_H-M   'P 1'
#
loop_
_entity.id
_entity.type
_entity.pdbx_description
1 polymer ?
#
loop_
_entity_poly.entity_id
_entity_poly.type
_entity_poly.pdbx_seq_one_letter_code
_entity_poly.pdbx_strand_id
1 'polypeptide(L)' 'MLEALNLSPLFITVMLLFMAIPFVIIVFSYKRYSSPHKIAARRYAKGEISFEEYQLIHKNLSHIRHEK' A
#
# COMPACT_ATOMS: atom_id res chain seq x y z
N MET A 1 35.07 -18.45 -14.15
CA MET A 1 34.75 -17.59 -15.31
C MET A 1 33.24 -17.47 -15.34
N LEU A 2 32.68 -16.34 -14.88
CA LEU A 2 31.26 -16.06 -15.15
C LEU A 2 31.17 -15.73 -16.63
N GLU A 3 30.65 -16.67 -17.43
CA GLU A 3 30.23 -16.36 -18.79
C GLU A 3 29.27 -15.17 -18.71
N ALA A 4 29.65 -14.07 -19.36
CA ALA A 4 28.78 -12.92 -19.51
C ALA A 4 27.55 -13.41 -20.27
N LEU A 5 26.48 -13.64 -19.53
CA LEU A 5 25.18 -14.04 -20.03
C LEU A 5 24.79 -12.96 -21.06
N ASN A 6 24.96 -13.25 -22.36
CA ASN A 6 24.56 -12.39 -23.48
C ASN A 6 23.03 -12.37 -23.57
N LEU A 7 22.39 -11.93 -22.49
CA LEU A 7 20.95 -11.76 -22.43
C LEU A 7 20.61 -10.59 -23.35
N SER A 8 19.70 -10.85 -24.28
CA SER A 8 19.18 -9.79 -25.13
C SER A 8 18.58 -8.69 -24.24
N PRO A 9 18.77 -7.41 -24.58
CA PRO A 9 18.16 -6.31 -23.83
C PRO A 9 16.64 -6.47 -23.66
N LEU A 10 16.00 -7.11 -24.65
CA LEU A 10 14.58 -7.50 -24.60
C LEU A 10 14.29 -8.46 -23.44
N PHE A 11 15.10 -9.51 -23.26
CA PHE A 11 14.92 -10.49 -22.19
C PHE A 11 15.06 -9.85 -20.80
N ILE A 12 16.07 -8.99 -20.62
CA ILE A 12 16.27 -8.25 -19.37
C ILE A 12 15.07 -7.35 -19.07
N THR A 13 14.56 -6.65 -20.08
CA THR A 13 13.40 -5.75 -19.93
C THR A 13 12.14 -6.51 -19.51
N VAL A 14 11.88 -7.68 -20.12
CA VAL A 14 10.72 -8.51 -19.77
C VAL A 14 10.82 -9.02 -18.33
N MET A 15 12.01 -9.49 -17.91
CA MET A 15 12.26 -9.92 -16.52
C MET A 15 12.03 -8.78 -15.51
N LEU A 16 12.51 -7.58 -15.82
CA LEU A 16 12.30 -6.40 -14.96
C LEU A 16 10.82 -6.03 -14.86
N LEU A 17 10.06 -6.04 -15.96
CA LEU A 17 8.63 -5.77 -15.94
C LEU A 17 7.86 -6.81 -15.11
N PHE A 18 8.23 -8.09 -15.24
CA PHE A 18 7.60 -9.17 -14.48
C PHE A 18 7.80 -9.01 -12.96
N MET A 19 8.90 -8.40 -12.52
CA MET A 19 9.14 -8.08 -11.11
C MET A 19 8.52 -6.73 -10.69
N ALA A 20 8.55 -5.73 -11.57
CA ALA A 20 8.06 -4.39 -11.26
C ALA A 20 6.53 -4.32 -11.12
N ILE A 21 5.78 -4.99 -12.00
CA ILE A 21 4.31 -5.01 -11.98
C ILE A 21 3.75 -5.53 -10.64
N PRO A 22 4.12 -6.73 -10.15
CA PRO A 22 3.62 -7.23 -8.87
C PRO A 22 4.06 -6.34 -7.71
N PHE A 23 5.26 -5.77 -7.75
CA PHE A 23 5.70 -4.83 -6.72
C PHE A 23 4.80 -3.60 -6.64
N VAL A 24 4.46 -2.98 -7.78
CA VAL A 24 3.52 -1.85 -7.84
C VAL A 24 2.16 -2.25 -7.28
N ILE A 25 1.63 -3.42 -7.68
CA ILE A 25 0.34 -3.93 -7.18
C ILE A 25 0.38 -4.09 -5.65
N ILE A 26 1.45 -4.66 -5.09
CA ILE A 26 1.62 -4.85 -3.65
C ILE A 26 1.68 -3.51 -2.94
N VAL A 27 2.47 -2.56 -3.43
CA VAL A 27 2.61 -1.22 -2.83
C VAL A 27 1.29 -0.46 -2.83
N PHE A 28 0.56 -0.46 -3.96
CA PHE A 28 -0.74 0.18 -4.05
C PHE A 28 -1.78 -0.51 -3.17
N SER A 29 -1.77 -1.84 -3.11
CA SER A 29 -2.65 -2.61 -2.23
C SER A 29 -2.36 -2.32 -0.77
N TYR A 30 -1.09 -2.34 -0.36
CA TYR A 30 -0.68 -2.01 0.99
C TYR A 30 -1.11 -0.59 1.37
N LYS A 31 -0.86 0.40 0.51
CA LYS A 31 -1.32 1.78 0.74
C LYS A 31 -2.85 1.87 0.84
N ARG A 32 -3.58 1.06 0.08
CA ARG A 32 -5.05 1.03 0.05
C ARG A 32 -5.66 0.28 1.25
N TYR A 33 -4.99 -0.73 1.80
CA TYR A 33 -5.45 -1.52 2.94
C TYR A 33 -5.01 -0.93 4.28
N SER A 34 -3.81 -0.35 4.32
CA SER A 34 -3.23 0.30 5.49
C SER A 34 -3.68 1.76 5.63
N SER A 35 -4.75 2.17 4.92
CA SER A 35 -5.26 3.53 5.10
C SER A 35 -5.80 3.67 6.52
N PRO A 36 -5.43 4.74 7.25
CA PRO A 36 -5.83 4.91 8.65
C PRO A 36 -7.35 4.84 8.86
N HIS A 37 -8.13 5.34 7.90
CA HIS A 37 -9.59 5.22 7.92
C HIS A 37 -10.09 3.77 7.89
N LYS A 38 -9.50 2.92 7.04
CA LYS A 38 -9.92 1.51 6.96
C LYS A 38 -9.46 0.71 8.15
N ILE A 39 -8.31 1.04 8.72
CA ILE A 39 -7.84 0.43 9.97
C ILE A 39 -8.81 0.80 11.10
N ALA A 40 -9.13 2.09 11.28
CA ALA A 40 -10.06 2.54 12.31
C ALA A 40 -11.45 1.91 12.15
N ALA A 41 -12.00 1.86 10.93
CA ALA A 41 -13.28 1.22 10.66
C ALA A 41 -13.26 -0.27 10.99
N ARG A 42 -12.16 -0.97 10.72
CA ARG A 42 -12.01 -2.39 11.04
C ARG A 42 -11.89 -2.63 12.55
N ARG A 43 -11.17 -1.78 13.28
CA ARG A 43 -11.04 -1.86 14.74
C ARG A 43 -12.38 -1.59 15.43
N TYR A 44 -13.14 -0.61 14.93
CA TYR A 44 -14.50 -0.35 15.40
C TYR A 44 -15.43 -1.55 15.14
N ALA A 45 -15.40 -2.12 13.93
CA ALA A 45 -16.21 -3.31 13.59
C ALA A 45 -15.88 -4.55 14.44
N LYS A 46 -14.64 -4.64 14.96
CA LYS A 46 -14.22 -5.68 15.91
C LYS A 46 -14.55 -5.36 17.37
N GLY A 47 -15.06 -4.16 17.67
CA GLY A 47 -15.29 -3.70 19.04
C GLY A 47 -14.00 -3.38 19.81
N GLU A 48 -12.87 -3.19 19.12
CA GLU A 48 -11.58 -2.86 19.77
C GLU A 48 -11.50 -1.38 20.20
N ILE A 49 -12.33 -0.51 19.62
CA ILE A 49 -12.39 0.93 19.92
C ILE A 49 -13.85 1.37 20.05
N SER A 50 -14.09 2.42 20.85
CA SER A 50 -15.42 2.99 21.03
C SER A 50 -15.87 3.82 19.81
N PHE A 51 -17.16 4.15 19.74
CA PHE A 51 -17.68 5.04 18.70
C PHE A 51 -17.08 6.45 18.78
N GLU A 52 -16.85 6.96 19.99
CA GLU A 52 -16.22 8.27 20.22
C GLU A 52 -14.78 8.29 19.71
N GLU A 53 -14.00 7.25 20.00
CA GLU A 53 -12.63 7.10 19.50
C GLU A 53 -12.59 6.99 17.97
N TYR A 54 -13.53 6.24 17.38
CA TYR A 54 -13.66 6.14 15.94
C TYR A 54 -13.95 7.50 15.28
N GLN A 55 -14.87 8.30 15.85
CA GLN A 55 -15.17 9.65 15.35
C GLN A 55 -13.97 10.60 15.46
N LEU A 56 -13.25 10.55 16.59
CA LEU A 56 -12.06 11.37 16.81
C LEU A 56 -10.97 11.08 15.75
N ILE A 57 -10.69 9.79 15.52
CA ILE A 57 -9.73 9.36 14.49
C ILE A 57 -10.20 9.81 13.10
N HIS A 58 -11.48 9.65 12.79
CA HIS A 58 -12.04 10.06 11.50
C HIS A 58 -11.89 11.58 11.27
N LYS A 59 -12.20 12.39 12.29
CA LYS A 59 -12.09 13.86 12.25
C LYS A 59 -10.64 14.31 12.08
N ASN A 60 -9.70 13.75 12.85
CA ASN A 60 -8.28 14.08 12.75
C ASN A 60 -7.71 13.73 11.37
N LEU A 61 -8.09 12.57 10.82
CA LEU A 61 -7.66 12.16 9.47
C LEU A 61 -8.24 13.04 8.36
N SER A 62 -9.48 13.54 8.51
CA SER A 62 -10.05 14.50 7.57
C SER A 62 -9.32 15.84 7.61
N HIS A 63 -8.89 16.31 8.79
CA HIS A 63 -8.13 17.55 8.93
C HIS A 63 -6.76 17.47 8.24
N ILE A 64 -6.02 16.37 8.45
CA ILE A 64 -4.71 16.12 7.84
C ILE A 64 -4.79 16.05 6.30
N ARG A 65 -5.95 15.65 5.75
CA ARG A 65 -6.17 15.63 4.29
C ARG A 65 -6.40 17.04 3.71
N HIS A 66 -6.90 17.98 4.49
CA HIS A 66 -7.18 19.35 4.04
C HIS A 66 -6.00 20.32 4.20
N GLU A 67 -4.96 19.95 4.97
CA GLU A 67 -3.73 20.75 5.13
C GLU A 67 -2.60 20.39 4.14
N LYS A 68 -2.83 19.44 3.22
CA LYS A 68 -1.87 19.07 2.16
C LYS A 68 -2.36 19.53 0.79
#